data_AF-A0A662KHS8-F1
#
_entry.id   AF-A0A662KHS8-F1
#
_cell.length_a   1.000
_cell.length_b   1.000
_cell.length_c   1.000
_cell.angle_alpha   90.00
_cell.angle_beta   90.00
_cell.angle_gamma   90.00
#
_symmetry.space_group_name_H-M   'P 1'
#
loop_
_entity.id
_entity.type
_entity.pdbx_description
1 polymer ?
#
loop_
_entity_poly.entity_id
_entity_poly.type
_entity_poly.pdbx_seq_one_letter_code
_entity_poly.pdbx_strand_id
1 'polypeptide(L)'
;ESRGSLHPTPLSDIPNDPKSVVIAMKWLQFLINKVGVKRVPEVLNYYVDIGWLDEKAKSKLLVYCEGLGEEGEVKEGNLTAKDHLQSFLFIQKLLGKEIGTIPVDQIDRDISKVMKNLENMNI
;
A
#
# COMPACT_ATOMS: atom_id res chain seq x y z
N GLU A 1 -16.29 -17.69 24.21
CA GLU A 1 -16.22 -17.80 22.74
C GLU A 1 -15.15 -16.87 22.19
N SER A 2 -14.51 -17.34 21.11
CA SER A 2 -13.76 -16.59 20.10
C SER A 2 -12.59 -15.73 20.59
N ARG A 3 -11.40 -16.37 20.66
CA ARG A 3 -10.11 -15.69 20.53
C ARG A 3 -10.17 -14.82 19.26
N GLY A 4 -10.23 -13.51 19.43
CA GLY A 4 -10.21 -12.57 18.31
C GLY A 4 -9.03 -12.90 17.40
N SER A 5 -9.33 -13.22 16.15
CA SER A 5 -8.32 -13.52 15.14
C SER A 5 -7.34 -12.35 15.10
N LEU A 6 -6.07 -12.60 15.43
CA LEU A 6 -4.97 -11.62 15.34
C LEU A 6 -4.66 -11.21 13.88
N HIS A 7 -5.51 -11.64 12.93
CA HIS A 7 -5.34 -11.34 11.54
C HIS A 7 -5.89 -9.93 11.26
N PRO A 8 -5.08 -9.02 10.68
CA PRO A 8 -5.62 -7.75 10.22
C PRO A 8 -6.77 -8.02 9.24
N THR A 9 -7.87 -7.29 9.40
CA THR A 9 -8.98 -7.33 8.44
C THR A 9 -8.42 -6.89 7.08
N PRO A 10 -8.51 -7.72 6.03
CA PRO A 10 -8.06 -7.35 4.70
C PRO A 10 -8.92 -6.19 4.17
N LEU A 11 -8.33 -5.36 3.32
CA LEU A 11 -9.09 -4.39 2.55
C LEU A 11 -9.94 -5.12 1.52
N SER A 12 -11.26 -5.07 1.70
CA SER A 12 -12.20 -5.81 0.86
C SER A 12 -12.73 -5.04 -0.36
N ASP A 13 -12.61 -3.73 -0.35
CA ASP A 13 -12.99 -2.87 -1.48
C ASP A 13 -12.31 -1.52 -1.32
N ILE A 14 -12.22 -0.77 -2.41
CA ILE A 14 -11.85 0.65 -2.35
C ILE A 14 -13.15 1.45 -2.18
N PRO A 15 -13.35 2.19 -1.09
CA PRO A 15 -14.53 3.04 -0.94
C PRO A 15 -14.66 4.02 -2.13
N ASN A 16 -15.88 4.24 -2.63
CA ASN A 16 -16.12 5.05 -3.82
C ASN A 16 -16.18 6.57 -3.54
N ASP A 17 -15.57 7.02 -2.45
CA ASP A 17 -15.47 8.44 -2.15
C ASP A 17 -14.20 9.05 -2.79
N PRO A 18 -14.23 10.33 -3.17
CA PRO A 18 -13.11 10.96 -3.87
C PRO A 18 -11.77 10.86 -3.13
N LYS A 19 -11.79 10.88 -1.80
CA LYS A 19 -10.56 10.82 -0.99
C LYS A 19 -9.94 9.42 -1.07
N SER A 20 -10.73 8.36 -0.94
CA SER A 20 -10.25 6.98 -1.07
C SER A 20 -9.72 6.69 -2.47
N VAL A 21 -10.38 7.18 -3.52
CA VAL A 21 -9.90 7.06 -4.91
C VAL A 21 -8.53 7.73 -5.07
N VAL A 22 -8.35 8.97 -4.58
CA VAL A 22 -7.06 9.66 -4.63
C VAL A 22 -5.96 8.90 -3.87
N ILE A 23 -6.29 8.32 -2.70
CA ILE A 23 -5.34 7.50 -1.93
C ILE A 23 -4.93 6.25 -2.72
N ALA A 24 -5.88 5.56 -3.33
CA ALA A 24 -5.63 4.37 -4.14
C ALA A 24 -4.75 4.70 -5.37
N MET A 25 -5.02 5.81 -6.06
CA MET A 25 -4.21 6.25 -7.20
C MET A 25 -2.77 6.60 -6.79
N LYS A 26 -2.58 7.33 -5.68
CA LYS A 26 -1.24 7.64 -5.16
C LYS A 26 -0.46 6.38 -4.78
N TRP A 27 -1.15 5.40 -4.22
CA TRP A 27 -0.54 4.11 -3.88
C TRP A 27 -0.11 3.34 -5.14
N LEU A 28 -0.97 3.27 -6.16
CA LEU A 28 -0.63 2.63 -7.43
C LEU A 28 0.55 3.33 -8.11
N GLN A 29 0.58 4.66 -8.15
CA GLN A 29 1.72 5.40 -8.67
C GLN A 29 3.01 5.07 -7.92
N PHE A 30 2.95 4.95 -6.59
CA PHE A 30 4.10 4.52 -5.78
C PHE A 30 4.60 3.13 -6.18
N LEU A 31 3.70 2.17 -6.36
CA LEU A 31 4.07 0.80 -6.78
C LEU A 31 4.66 0.81 -8.20
N ILE A 32 4.02 1.48 -9.14
CA ILE A 32 4.49 1.61 -10.53
C ILE A 32 5.90 2.21 -10.57
N ASN A 33 6.15 3.27 -9.80
CA ASN A 33 7.47 3.92 -9.73
C ASN A 33 8.57 3.00 -9.15
N LYS A 34 8.19 1.96 -8.41
CA LYS A 34 9.11 1.05 -7.70
C LYS A 34 9.41 -0.23 -8.46
N VAL A 35 8.39 -0.84 -9.05
CA VAL A 35 8.49 -2.16 -9.70
C VAL A 35 8.11 -2.15 -11.17
N GLY A 36 7.53 -1.06 -11.68
CA GLY A 36 6.95 -0.97 -13.01
C GLY A 36 5.53 -1.51 -13.08
N VAL A 37 4.76 -1.00 -14.04
CA VAL A 37 3.34 -1.36 -14.23
C VAL A 37 3.14 -2.88 -14.39
N LYS A 38 4.05 -3.56 -15.08
CA LYS A 38 3.97 -5.00 -15.37
C LYS A 38 4.03 -5.87 -14.12
N ARG A 39 4.71 -5.41 -13.07
CA ARG A 39 4.91 -6.16 -11.82
C ARG A 39 3.93 -5.79 -10.71
N VAL A 40 3.14 -4.73 -10.89
CA VAL A 40 2.08 -4.37 -9.93
C VAL A 40 1.12 -5.54 -9.66
N PRO A 41 0.64 -6.31 -10.65
CA PRO A 41 -0.23 -7.46 -10.40
C PRO A 41 0.41 -8.52 -9.48
N GLU A 42 1.70 -8.80 -9.64
CA GLU A 42 2.44 -9.75 -8.81
C GLU A 42 2.51 -9.27 -7.35
N VAL A 43 2.78 -7.97 -7.15
CA VAL A 43 2.82 -7.36 -5.81
C VAL A 43 1.45 -7.38 -5.15
N LEU A 44 0.38 -7.07 -5.90
CA LEU A 44 -0.97 -7.10 -5.34
C LEU A 44 -1.41 -8.53 -4.99
N ASN A 45 -1.01 -9.54 -5.79
CA ASN A 45 -1.22 -10.96 -5.44
C ASN A 45 -0.53 -11.31 -4.12
N TYR A 46 0.73 -10.89 -3.94
CA TYR A 46 1.44 -11.10 -2.67
C TYR A 46 0.68 -10.48 -1.48
N TYR A 47 0.06 -9.30 -1.65
CA TYR A 47 -0.75 -8.68 -0.59
C TYR A 47 -2.08 -9.40 -0.32
N VAL A 48 -2.63 -10.12 -1.30
CA VAL A 48 -3.75 -11.04 -1.07
C VAL A 48 -3.27 -12.26 -0.29
N ASP A 49 -2.13 -12.84 -0.67
CA ASP A 49 -1.59 -14.05 -0.04
C ASP A 49 -1.29 -13.87 1.46
N ILE A 50 -0.77 -12.70 1.85
CA ILE A 50 -0.54 -12.34 3.27
C ILE A 50 -1.78 -11.72 3.96
N GLY A 51 -2.90 -11.64 3.23
CA GLY A 51 -4.21 -11.20 3.71
C GLY A 51 -4.30 -9.73 4.11
N TRP A 52 -3.57 -8.85 3.43
CA TRP A 52 -3.74 -7.39 3.53
C TRP A 52 -4.82 -6.87 2.58
N LEU A 53 -5.00 -7.57 1.45
CA LEU A 53 -6.05 -7.33 0.46
C LEU A 53 -6.94 -8.57 0.33
N ASP A 54 -8.15 -8.37 -0.18
CA ASP A 54 -8.89 -9.45 -0.82
C ASP A 54 -8.85 -9.34 -2.35
N GLU A 55 -9.39 -10.37 -2.99
CA GLU A 55 -9.50 -10.45 -4.45
C GLU A 55 -10.29 -9.29 -5.06
N LYS A 56 -11.34 -8.80 -4.39
CA LYS A 56 -12.20 -7.74 -4.90
C LYS A 56 -11.47 -6.39 -4.92
N ALA A 57 -10.77 -6.05 -3.84
CA ALA A 57 -9.93 -4.87 -3.78
C ALA A 57 -8.79 -4.94 -4.81
N LYS A 58 -8.15 -6.10 -4.96
CA LYS A 58 -7.14 -6.33 -6.00
C LYS A 58 -7.69 -6.05 -7.39
N SER A 59 -8.82 -6.64 -7.76
CA SER A 59 -9.42 -6.42 -9.09
C SER A 59 -9.69 -4.95 -9.36
N LYS A 60 -10.19 -4.20 -8.37
CA LYS A 60 -10.44 -2.76 -8.52
C LYS A 60 -9.17 -1.93 -8.69
N LEU A 61 -8.11 -2.28 -7.97
CA LEU A 61 -6.79 -1.64 -8.11
C LEU A 61 -6.17 -1.92 -9.48
N LEU A 62 -6.34 -3.12 -10.03
CA LEU A 62 -5.88 -3.46 -11.38
C LEU A 62 -6.59 -2.63 -12.45
N VAL A 63 -7.91 -2.45 -12.34
CA VAL A 63 -8.67 -1.56 -13.24
C VAL A 63 -8.15 -0.12 -13.17
N TYR A 64 -7.82 0.38 -11.97
CA TYR A 64 -7.20 1.70 -11.83
C TYR A 64 -5.80 1.76 -12.44
N CYS A 65 -5.01 0.68 -12.33
CA CYS A 65 -3.68 0.59 -12.89
C CYS A 65 -3.68 0.65 -14.43
N GLU A 66 -4.65 0.03 -15.09
CA GLU A 66 -4.82 0.10 -16.55
C GLU A 66 -5.00 1.53 -17.05
N GLY A 67 -5.67 2.38 -16.27
CA GLY A 67 -5.87 3.79 -16.58
C GLY A 67 -4.66 4.69 -16.35
N LEU A 68 -3.59 4.21 -15.71
CA LEU A 68 -2.40 5.00 -15.37
C LEU A 68 -1.29 4.96 -16.42
N GLY A 69 -1.35 4.04 -17.40
CA GLY A 69 -0.44 4.02 -18.56
C GLY A 69 1.06 3.82 -18.24
N GLU A 70 1.85 3.48 -19.27
CA GLU A 70 3.30 3.34 -19.18
C GLU A 70 4.01 4.72 -19.23
N GLU A 71 3.83 5.56 -18.20
CA GLU A 71 4.61 6.81 -18.12
C GLU A 71 5.93 6.60 -17.34
N GLY A 72 7.03 6.49 -18.09
CA GLY A 72 8.39 6.72 -17.60
C GLY A 72 9.33 5.51 -17.59
N GLU A 73 10.63 5.79 -17.64
CA GLU A 73 11.70 4.78 -17.49
C GLU A 73 11.53 4.04 -16.16
N VAL A 74 11.12 2.77 -16.27
CA VAL A 74 10.88 1.89 -15.13
C VAL A 74 12.22 1.59 -14.46
N LYS A 75 12.37 1.95 -13.19
CA LYS A 75 13.34 1.27 -12.33
C LYS A 75 12.75 -0.10 -12.02
N GLU A 76 13.19 -1.13 -12.73
CA GLU A 76 12.83 -2.53 -12.44
C GLU A 76 13.51 -2.98 -11.13
N GLY A 77 13.13 -2.34 -10.03
CA GLY A 77 13.62 -2.63 -8.69
C GLY A 77 12.73 -3.64 -7.99
N ASN A 78 13.26 -4.29 -6.96
CA ASN A 78 12.45 -5.07 -6.02
C ASN A 78 11.96 -4.16 -4.89
N LEU A 79 10.77 -4.45 -4.35
CA LEU A 79 10.29 -3.77 -3.15
C LEU A 79 11.18 -4.15 -1.96
N THR A 80 11.61 -3.14 -1.22
CA THR A 80 12.24 -3.33 0.07
C THR A 80 11.18 -3.54 1.15
N ALA A 81 11.57 -4.02 2.33
CA ALA A 81 10.67 -4.10 3.48
C ALA A 81 9.99 -2.75 3.79
N LYS A 82 10.71 -1.63 3.62
CA LYS A 82 10.17 -0.28 3.78
C LYS A 82 9.04 0.01 2.81
N ASP A 83 9.17 -0.43 1.56
CA ASP A 83 8.17 -0.19 0.53
C ASP A 83 6.89 -1.00 0.78
N HIS A 84 7.03 -2.23 1.31
CA HIS A 84 5.88 -3.02 1.77
C HIS A 84 5.17 -2.38 2.96
N LEU A 85 5.92 -1.86 3.95
CA LEU A 85 5.33 -1.12 5.07
C LEU A 85 4.60 0.14 4.61
N GLN A 86 5.15 0.86 3.64
CA GLN A 86 4.48 2.03 3.06
C GLN A 86 3.18 1.64 2.35
N SER A 87 3.18 0.52 1.60
CA SER A 87 1.96 -0.04 1.00
C SER A 87 0.92 -0.41 2.06
N PHE A 88 1.35 -1.01 3.18
CA PHE A 88 0.46 -1.33 4.29
C PHE A 88 -0.24 -0.08 4.86
N LEU A 89 0.48 1.04 4.98
CA LEU A 89 -0.12 2.30 5.47
C LEU A 89 -1.19 2.84 4.52
N PHE A 90 -1.02 2.71 3.20
CA PHE A 90 -2.08 3.03 2.24
C PHE A 90 -3.31 2.15 2.45
N ILE A 91 -3.12 0.84 2.62
CA ILE A 91 -4.19 -0.12 2.89
C ILE A 91 -4.93 0.23 4.19
N GLN A 92 -4.22 0.56 5.27
CA GLN A 92 -4.84 0.96 6.53
C GLN A 92 -5.65 2.26 6.40
N LYS A 93 -5.19 3.23 5.59
CA LYS A 93 -5.98 4.44 5.28
C LYS A 93 -7.26 4.13 4.53
N LEU A 94 -7.20 3.22 3.56
CA LEU A 94 -8.34 2.81 2.75
C LEU A 94 -9.38 2.02 3.55
N LEU A 95 -8.95 1.29 4.58
CA LEU A 95 -9.82 0.66 5.57
C LEU A 95 -10.59 1.66 6.46
N GLY A 96 -10.39 2.96 6.26
CA GLY A 96 -11.01 3.99 7.09
C GLY A 96 -10.47 4.02 8.53
N LYS A 97 -9.38 3.29 8.81
CA LYS A 97 -8.66 3.47 10.06
C LYS A 97 -8.09 4.87 10.03
N GLU A 98 -8.52 5.71 10.97
CA GLU A 98 -7.91 7.01 11.20
C GLU A 98 -6.44 6.77 11.56
N ILE A 99 -5.57 6.80 10.56
CA ILE A 99 -4.18 7.21 10.75
C ILE A 99 -4.28 8.72 11.00
N GLY A 100 -4.64 9.06 12.24
CA GLY A 100 -5.33 10.29 12.64
C GLY A 100 -4.84 11.52 11.90
N THR A 101 -5.62 12.04 10.96
CA THR A 101 -5.31 13.26 10.18
C THR A 101 -3.82 13.51 9.96
N ILE A 102 -3.05 12.49 9.56
CA ILE A 102 -1.61 12.66 9.39
C ILE A 102 -1.42 13.18 7.95
N PRO A 103 -1.03 14.46 7.74
CA PRO A 103 -0.66 14.95 6.42
C PRO A 103 0.35 13.99 5.80
N VAL A 104 0.35 13.83 4.47
CA VAL A 104 1.29 12.91 3.79
C VAL A 104 2.74 13.17 4.25
N ASP A 105 3.11 14.44 4.43
CA ASP A 105 4.42 14.84 4.96
C ASP A 105 4.72 14.32 6.37
N GLN A 106 3.70 14.18 7.22
CA GLN A 106 3.85 13.64 8.56
C GLN A 106 3.99 12.12 8.54
N ILE A 107 3.39 11.43 7.55
CA ILE A 107 3.64 10.00 7.33
C ILE A 107 5.07 9.78 6.89
N ASP A 108 5.57 10.59 5.96
CA ASP A 108 6.97 10.51 5.54
C ASP A 108 7.92 10.77 6.71
N ARG A 109 7.57 11.70 7.62
CA ARG A 109 8.31 11.94 8.87
C ARG A 109 8.25 10.76 9.84
N ASP A 110 7.09 10.16 10.04
CA ASP A 110 6.91 9.05 10.99
C ASP A 110 7.57 7.77 10.46
N ILE A 111 7.47 7.49 9.16
CA ILE A 111 8.25 6.44 8.48
C ILE A 111 9.75 6.70 8.69
N SER A 112 10.23 7.93 8.48
CA SER A 112 11.65 8.26 8.66
C SER A 112 12.13 8.07 10.10
N LYS A 113 11.31 8.38 11.11
CA LYS A 113 11.62 8.13 12.52
C LYS A 113 11.67 6.65 12.86
N VAL A 114 10.71 5.86 12.36
CA VAL A 114 10.69 4.41 12.56
C VAL A 114 11.92 3.76 11.92
N MET A 115 12.26 4.16 10.69
CA MET A 115 13.45 3.65 10.00
C MET A 115 14.75 3.98 10.76
N LYS A 116 14.90 5.22 11.23
CA LYS A 116 16.07 5.63 12.02
C LYS A 116 16.19 4.83 13.34
N ASN A 117 15.07 4.55 13.99
CA ASN A 117 15.08 3.73 15.21
C ASN A 117 15.44 2.26 14.93
N LEU A 118 15.03 1.71 13.78
CA LEU A 118 15.41 0.37 13.35
C LEU A 118 16.90 0.27 12.99
N GLU A 119 17.45 1.29 12.35
CA GLU A 119 18.90 1.38 12.07
C GLU A 119 19.72 1.45 13.37
N ASN A 120 19.24 2.19 14.36
CA ASN A 120 19.89 2.28 15.68
C ASN A 120 19.78 1.01 16.53
N MET A 121 18.84 0.11 16.23
CA MET A 121 18.69 -1.19 16.90
C MET A 121 19.58 -2.29 16.29
N ASN A 122 20.27 -2.00 15.19
CA ASN A 122 21.18 -2.93 14.51
C ASN A 122 22.66 -2.70 14.88
N ILE A 123 22.91 -2.16 16.08
CA ILE A 123 24.24 -2.00 16.70
C ILE A 123 24.40 -3.02 17.82
#